data_AF-A0A8T3WS39-F1
#
_entry.id   AF-A0A8T3WS39-F1
#
_cell.length_a   1.000
_cell.length_b   1.000
_cell.length_c   1.000
_cell.angle_alpha   90.00
_cell.angle_beta   90.00
_cell.angle_gamma   90.00
#
_symmetry.space_group_name_H-M   'P 1'
#
loop_
_entity.id
_entity.type
_entity.pdbx_description
1 polymer ?
#
loop_
_entity_poly.entity_id
_entity_poly.type
_entity_poly.pdbx_seq_one_letter_code
_entity_poly.pdbx_strand_id
1 'polypeptide(L)' 'MAKSSENYILDTSALISLESINFLEQVLVSFSVTTTNSVIMELEEFARYDDKYGEIAKNVLKLKTDLQLNLAK' A
#
# COMPACT_ATOMS: atom_id res chain seq x y z
N MET A 1 2.38 -14.39 -13.97
CA MET A 1 3.55 -13.64 -14.50
C MET A 1 4.65 -13.71 -13.47
N ALA A 2 5.92 -13.79 -13.88
CA ALA A 2 7.03 -13.72 -12.93
C ALA A 2 7.14 -12.28 -12.40
N LYS A 3 7.32 -12.11 -11.09
CA LYS A 3 7.48 -10.81 -10.43
C LYS A 3 8.75 -10.14 -10.97
N SER A 4 8.70 -8.85 -11.29
CA SER A 4 9.90 -8.09 -11.71
C SER A 4 11.00 -8.17 -10.65
N SER A 5 12.26 -8.12 -11.08
CA SER A 5 13.42 -8.03 -10.19
C SER A 5 13.55 -6.67 -9.50
N GLU A 6 12.82 -5.66 -9.96
CA GLU A 6 12.80 -4.33 -9.37
C GLU A 6 11.91 -4.29 -8.13
N ASN A 7 12.39 -3.58 -7.10
CA ASN A 7 11.65 -3.31 -5.87
C ASN A 7 11.26 -1.83 -5.82
N TYR A 8 9.98 -1.54 -5.70
CA TYR A 8 9.47 -0.18 -5.55
C TYR A 8 9.22 0.15 -4.09
N ILE A 9 9.58 1.36 -3.68
CA ILE A 9 9.24 1.88 -2.37
C ILE A 9 8.07 2.84 -2.54
N LEU A 10 6.92 2.53 -1.94
CA LEU A 10 5.72 3.33 -2.06
C LEU A 10 5.38 4.02 -0.73
N ASP A 11 5.04 5.30 -0.83
CA ASP A 11 4.50 6.09 0.27
C ASP A 11 2.97 5.97 0.36
N THR A 12 2.39 6.59 1.39
CA THR A 12 0.94 6.62 1.64
C THR A 12 0.16 7.16 0.44
N SER A 13 0.65 8.22 -0.20
CA SER A 13 -0.03 8.86 -1.33
C SER A 13 -0.05 7.97 -2.57
N ALA A 14 1.03 7.24 -2.85
CA ALA A 14 1.12 6.30 -3.95
C ALA A 14 0.18 5.10 -3.74
N LEU A 15 0.16 4.53 -2.54
CA LEU A 15 -0.73 3.42 -2.20
C LEU A 15 -2.21 3.81 -2.30
N ILE A 16 -2.59 4.96 -1.75
CA ILE A 16 -3.95 5.50 -1.87
C ILE A 16 -4.30 5.77 -3.33
N SER A 17 -3.39 6.35 -4.12
CA SER A 17 -3.66 6.67 -5.52
C SER A 17 -3.90 5.41 -6.36
N LEU A 18 -3.07 4.38 -6.18
CA LEU A 18 -3.23 3.10 -6.88
C LEU A 18 -4.52 2.39 -6.50
N GLU A 19 -4.87 2.40 -5.21
CA GLU A 19 -6.10 1.76 -4.74
C GLU A 19 -7.34 2.58 -5.12
N SER A 20 -7.26 3.90 -5.22
CA SER A 20 -8.38 4.76 -5.67
C SER A 20 -8.90 4.41 -7.07
N ILE A 21 -8.09 3.71 -7.87
CA ILE A 21 -8.43 3.19 -9.20
C ILE A 21 -8.41 1.66 -9.26
N ASN A 22 -8.41 0.97 -8.11
CA ASN A 22 -8.37 -0.50 -7.97
C ASN A 22 -7.21 -1.17 -8.73
N PHE A 23 -6.05 -0.52 -8.79
CA PHE A 23 -4.88 -1.02 -9.53
C PHE A 23 -3.76 -1.55 -8.62
N LEU A 24 -3.86 -1.34 -7.31
CA LEU A 24 -2.83 -1.74 -6.35
C LEU A 24 -2.57 -3.25 -6.39
N GLU A 25 -3.60 -4.08 -6.41
CA GLU A 25 -3.45 -5.55 -6.49
C GLU A 25 -2.64 -5.98 -7.72
N GLN A 26 -2.89 -5.37 -8.89
CA GLN A 26 -2.15 -5.67 -10.12
C GLN A 26 -0.67 -5.31 -10.01
N VAL A 27 -0.38 -4.20 -9.32
CA VAL A 27 1.00 -3.78 -9.00
C VAL A 27 1.67 -4.80 -8.06
N LEU A 28 1.00 -5.25 -7.00
CA LEU A 28 1.55 -6.20 -6.03
C LEU A 28 1.81 -7.60 -6.62
N VAL A 29 1.00 -8.02 -7.59
CA VAL A 29 1.21 -9.26 -8.35
C VAL A 29 2.43 -9.14 -9.27
N SER A 30 2.65 -7.96 -9.87
CA SER A 30 3.67 -7.75 -10.91
C SER A 30 5.03 -7.35 -10.35
N PHE A 31 5.06 -6.67 -9.19
CA PHE A 31 6.25 -6.01 -8.67
C PHE A 31 6.44 -6.26 -7.18
N SER A 32 7.70 -6.31 -6.74
CA SER A 32 8.00 -6.27 -5.31
C SER A 32 7.80 -4.84 -4.82
N VAL A 33 6.95 -4.68 -3.81
CA VAL A 33 6.62 -3.39 -3.23
C VAL A 33 7.00 -3.40 -1.76
N THR A 34 7.80 -2.43 -1.38
CA THR A 34 8.23 -2.17 -0.02
C THR A 34 7.61 -0.87 0.47
N THR A 35 7.25 -0.82 1.75
CA THR A 35 6.85 0.43 2.41
C THR A 35 7.43 0.48 3.83
N THR A 36 7.15 1.54 4.59
CA THR A 36 7.66 1.71 5.96
C THR A 36 6.54 1.55 7.00
N ASN A 37 6.92 1.33 8.26
CA ASN A 37 5.95 1.34 9.36
C ASN A 37 5.22 2.69 9.50
N SER A 38 5.86 3.81 9.16
CA SER A 38 5.20 5.14 9.18
C SER A 38 4.03 5.17 8.21
N VAL A 39 4.22 4.65 6.99
CA VAL A 39 3.16 4.58 5.98
C VAL A 39 2.00 3.70 6.45
N ILE A 40 2.29 2.58 7.12
CA ILE A 40 1.24 1.74 7.71
C ILE A 40 0.47 2.50 8.80
N MET A 41 1.15 3.22 9.69
CA MET A 41 0.50 4.02 10.74
C MET A 41 -0.36 5.15 10.15
N GLU A 42 0.13 5.80 9.08
CA GLU A 42 -0.64 6.81 8.36
C GLU A 42 -1.91 6.21 7.76
N LEU A 43 -1.81 5.05 7.08
CA LEU A 43 -2.99 4.35 6.54
C LEU A 43 -3.97 3.93 7.63
N GLU A 44 -3.49 3.46 8.78
CA GLU A 44 -4.32 3.14 9.94
C GLU A 44 -5.04 4.39 10.50
N GLU A 45 -4.42 5.56 10.43
CA GLU A 45 -5.06 6.83 10.79
C GLU A 45 -6.12 7.24 9.77
N PHE A 46 -5.80 7.17 8.46
CA PHE A 46 -6.78 7.45 7.41
C PHE A 46 -8.00 6.54 7.51
N ALA A 47 -7.81 5.26 7.80
CA ALA A 47 -8.88 4.27 7.95
C ALA A 47 -9.89 4.60 9.07
N ARG A 48 -9.59 5.55 9.96
CA ARG A 48 -10.53 6.02 10.99
C ARG A 48 -11.52 7.05 10.47
N TYR A 49 -11.23 7.70 9.34
CA TYR A 49 -12.15 8.66 8.73
C TYR A 49 -13.30 7.94 8.03
N ASP A 50 -14.51 8.47 8.20
CA ASP A 50 -15.73 8.01 7.51
C ASP A 50 -15.89 8.74 6.17
N ASP A 51 -14.82 8.73 5.37
CA ASP A 51 -14.79 9.33 4.05
C ASP A 51 -14.21 8.37 3.01
N LYS A 52 -14.18 8.81 1.75
CA LYS A 52 -13.66 7.98 0.65
C LYS A 52 -12.21 7.54 0.87
N TYR A 53 -11.39 8.36 1.51
CA TYR A 53 -9.98 8.06 1.72
C TYR A 53 -9.80 7.07 2.88
N GLY A 54 -10.67 7.11 3.87
CA GLY A 54 -10.74 6.09 4.91
C GLY A 54 -11.12 4.71 4.36
N GLU A 55 -12.09 4.62 3.46
CA GLU A 55 -12.43 3.35 2.79
C GLU A 55 -11.28 2.84 1.90
N ILE A 56 -10.62 3.73 1.15
CA ILE A 56 -9.43 3.36 0.35
C ILE A 56 -8.31 2.85 1.26
N ALA A 57 -8.02 3.53 2.37
CA ALA A 57 -6.97 3.11 3.30
C ALA A 57 -7.27 1.74 3.94
N LYS A 58 -8.54 1.47 4.30
CA LYS A 58 -8.97 0.14 4.75
C LYS A 58 -8.69 -0.94 3.71
N ASN A 59 -8.93 -0.65 2.43
CA ASN A 59 -8.64 -1.60 1.36
C ASN A 59 -7.15 -1.85 1.18
N VAL A 60 -6.32 -0.80 1.20
CA VAL A 60 -4.85 -0.95 1.19
C VAL A 60 -4.38 -1.84 2.35
N LEU A 61 -4.91 -1.63 3.56
CA LEU A 61 -4.55 -2.41 4.75
C LEU A 61 -4.96 -3.88 4.67
N LYS A 62 -6.01 -4.23 3.92
CA LYS A 62 -6.37 -5.64 3.66
C LYS A 62 -5.31 -6.36 2.83
N LEU A 63 -4.58 -5.61 1.98
CA LEU A 63 -3.49 -6.12 1.13
C LEU A 63 -2.11 -6.06 1.82
N LYS A 64 -2.05 -5.68 3.11
CA LYS A 64 -0.81 -5.48 3.86
C LYS A 64 0.12 -6.70 3.87
N THR A 65 -0.42 -7.92 3.80
CA THR A 65 0.39 -9.15 3.75
C THR A 65 1.22 -9.28 2.49
N ASP A 66 0.85 -8.58 1.42
CA ASP A 66 1.55 -8.59 0.14
C ASP A 66 2.57 -7.45 0.03
N LEU A 67 2.59 -6.54 1.01
CA LEU A 67 3.59 -5.49 1.16
C LEU A 67 4.80 -5.98 1.96
N GLN A 68 5.99 -5.64 1.51
CA GLN A 68 7.21 -5.83 2.27
C GLN A 68 7.43 -4.64 3.21
N LEU A 69 7.68 -4.89 4.49
CA LEU A 69 7.97 -3.82 5.46
C LEU A 69 9.46 -3.58 5.55
N ASN A 70 9.87 -2.34 5.26
CA ASN A 70 11.20 -1.86 5.58
C ASN A 70 11.23 -1.41 7.04
N LEU A 71 11.92 -2.19 7.86
CA LEU A 71 12.29 -1.82 9.22
C LEU A 71 13.56 -0.95 9.13
N ALA A 72 13.42 0.26 8.58
CA ALA A 72 14.50 1.23 8.70
C ALA A 72 14.69 1.54 10.19
N LYS A 73 15.91 1.29 10.68
CA LYS A 73 16.35 1.54 12.07
C LYS A 73 16.32 3.02 12.43
#